data_AF-A0A7W4HYU3-F1
#
_entry.id   AF-A0A7W4HYU3-F1
#
_cell.length_a   1.000
_cell.length_b   1.000
_cell.length_c   1.000
_cell.angle_alpha   90.00
_cell.angle_beta   90.00
_cell.angle_gamma   90.00
#
_symmetry.space_group_name_H-M   'P 1'
#
loop_
_entity.id
_entity.type
_entity.pdbx_description
1 polymer ?
#
loop_
_entity_poly.entity_id
_entity_poly.type
_entity_poly.pdbx_seq_one_letter_code
_entity_poly.pdbx_strand_id
1 'polypeptide(L)' 'MVNSNSAKKTVNVTVDRELFQKAKSLGVNVSSVLADALHARVRDIEIQQWREENRPALEELNRISEENGVLSDEYRVF' A
#
# COMPACT_ATOMS: atom_id res chain seq x y z
N MET A 1 11.19 1.67 -21.63
CA MET A 1 11.64 0.35 -21.14
C MET A 1 12.10 0.54 -19.69
N VAL A 2 11.34 0.09 -18.70
CA VAL A 2 11.73 0.22 -17.29
C VAL A 2 12.67 -0.94 -16.96
N ASN A 3 13.94 -0.65 -16.72
CA ASN A 3 14.92 -1.63 -16.24
C ASN A 3 14.49 -2.11 -14.85
N SER A 4 13.80 -3.24 -14.81
CA SER A 4 13.41 -3.93 -13.58
C SER A 4 14.59 -4.77 -13.08
N ASN A 5 15.70 -4.11 -12.77
CA ASN A 5 16.77 -4.72 -11.98
C ASN A 5 16.73 -4.06 -10.61
N SER A 6 15.71 -4.40 -9.81
CA SER A 6 15.64 -3.97 -8.42
C SER A 6 16.82 -4.62 -7.69
N ALA A 7 17.89 -3.85 -7.51
CA ALA A 7 19.06 -4.30 -6.78
C ALA A 7 18.61 -4.68 -5.35
N LYS A 8 18.48 -5.98 -5.09
CA LYS A 8 18.16 -6.48 -3.75
C LYS A 8 19.29 -6.03 -2.84
N LYS A 9 18.94 -5.25 -1.81
CA LYS A 9 19.90 -4.82 -0.80
C LYS A 9 19.78 -5.74 0.40
N THR A 10 20.89 -6.40 0.75
CA THR A 10 20.98 -7.14 2.01
C THR A 10 20.95 -6.15 3.17
N VAL A 11 20.04 -6.36 4.11
CA VAL A 11 19.88 -5.56 5.31
C VAL A 11 20.00 -6.46 6.54
N ASN A 12 20.68 -5.98 7.57
CA ASN A 12 20.73 -6.65 8.87
C ASN A 12 19.55 -6.16 9.70
N VAL A 13 18.76 -7.09 10.22
CA VAL A 13 17.60 -6.80 11.06
C VAL A 13 17.71 -7.57 12.38
N THR A 14 17.26 -6.93 13.46
CA THR A 14 17.15 -7.57 14.77
C THR A 14 15.71 -8.07 14.94
N VAL A 15 15.56 -9.35 15.24
CA VAL A 15 14.26 -9.99 15.45
C VAL A 15 14.31 -10.82 16.72
N ASP A 16 13.14 -11.14 17.29
CA ASP A 16 13.05 -12.04 18.42
C ASP A 16 13.66 -13.40 18.09
N ARG A 17 14.51 -13.90 19.00
CA ARG A 17 15.31 -15.11 18.77
C ARG A 17 14.42 -16.34 18.74
N GLU A 18 13.47 -16.46 19.66
CA GLU A 18 12.61 -17.65 19.74
C GLU A 18 11.69 -17.75 18.52
N LEU A 19 11.11 -16.63 18.12
CA LEU A 19 10.31 -16.51 16.91
C LEU A 19 11.13 -16.85 15.66
N PHE A 20 12.36 -16.35 15.54
CA PHE A 20 13.22 -16.66 14.41
C PHE A 20 13.54 -18.16 14.33
N GLN A 21 13.86 -18.78 15.46
CA GLN A 21 14.14 -20.22 15.51
C GLN A 21 12.90 -21.06 15.16
N LYS A 22 11.73 -20.66 15.66
CA LYS A 22 10.46 -21.29 15.31
C LYS A 22 10.13 -21.14 13.82
N ALA A 23 10.35 -19.97 13.25
CA ALA A 23 10.15 -19.74 11.81
C ALA A 23 11.07 -20.62 10.98
N LYS A 24 12.35 -20.71 11.36
CA LYS A 24 13.35 -21.58 10.75
C LYS A 24 12.96 -23.06 10.82
N SER A 25 12.51 -23.56 11.98
CA SER A 25 12.13 -24.96 12.16
C SER A 25 10.89 -25.34 11.34
N LEU A 26 10.01 -24.36 11.07
CA LEU A 26 8.84 -24.51 10.21
C LEU A 26 9.15 -24.31 8.72
N GLY A 27 10.41 -24.07 8.33
CA GLY A 27 10.81 -23.86 6.94
C GLY A 27 10.40 -22.50 6.35
N VAL A 28 10.07 -21.52 7.20
CA VAL A 28 9.66 -20.18 6.76
C VAL A 28 10.85 -19.43 6.17
N ASN A 29 10.66 -18.86 4.97
CA ASN A 29 11.60 -17.93 4.37
C ASN A 29 11.41 -16.53 4.95
N VAL A 30 12.14 -16.24 6.03
CA VAL A 30 12.07 -14.97 6.77
C VAL A 30 12.31 -13.76 5.85
N SER A 31 13.21 -13.87 4.88
CA SER A 31 13.48 -12.77 3.95
C SER A 31 12.30 -12.46 3.03
N SER A 32 11.57 -13.49 2.57
CA SER A 32 10.35 -13.29 1.78
C SER A 32 9.26 -12.64 2.62
N VAL A 33 9.02 -13.16 3.82
CA VAL A 33 8.00 -12.62 4.74
C VAL A 33 8.29 -11.16 5.09
N LEU A 34 9.56 -10.84 5.36
CA LEU A 34 9.97 -9.46 5.62
C LEU A 34 9.74 -8.55 4.41
N ALA A 35 10.06 -9.01 3.20
CA ALA A 35 9.84 -8.24 1.99
C ALA A 35 8.34 -7.96 1.77
N ASP A 36 7.49 -8.97 1.92
CA ASP A 36 6.04 -8.84 1.74
C ASP A 36 5.43 -7.90 2.78
N ALA A 37 5.84 -8.03 4.05
CA ALA A 37 5.40 -7.17 5.14
C ALA A 37 5.85 -5.71 4.93
N LEU A 38 7.08 -5.49 4.46
CA LEU A 38 7.57 -4.16 4.14
C LEU A 38 6.79 -3.54 2.97
N HIS A 39 6.53 -4.30 1.91
CA HIS A 39 5.74 -3.81 0.78
C HIS A 39 4.33 -3.40 1.20
N ALA A 40 3.65 -4.23 1.99
CA ALA A 40 2.33 -3.91 2.52
C ALA A 40 2.38 -2.62 3.36
N ARG A 41 3.33 -2.54 4.28
CA ARG A 41 3.44 -1.39 5.19
C ARG A 41 3.77 -0.08 4.46
N VAL A 42 4.66 -0.12 3.47
CA VAL A 42 5.00 1.05 2.65
C VAL A 42 3.79 1.50 1.85
N ARG A 43 3.11 0.57 1.17
CA ARG A 43 1.91 0.86 0.40
C ARG A 43 0.83 1.51 1.26
N ASP A 44 0.59 1.02 2.47
CA ASP A 44 -0.40 1.59 3.37
C ASP A 44 -0.06 3.04 3.73
N ILE A 45 1.22 3.32 4.01
CA ILE A 45 1.70 4.67 4.31
C ILE A 45 1.52 5.59 3.10
N GLU A 46 1.91 5.14 1.90
CA GLU A 46 1.75 5.91 0.66
C GLU A 46 0.28 6.23 0.38
N ILE A 47 -0.63 5.26 0.59
CA ILE A 47 -2.07 5.50 0.45
C ILE A 47 -2.56 6.54 1.45
N GLN A 48 -2.12 6.49 2.70
CA GLN A 48 -2.52 7.50 3.70
C GLN A 48 -2.00 8.88 3.34
N GLN A 49 -0.73 8.99 2.91
CA GLN A 49 -0.15 10.27 2.48
C GLN A 49 -0.89 10.82 1.26
N TRP A 50 -1.13 9.98 0.26
CA TRP A 50 -1.88 10.38 -0.93
C TRP A 50 -3.29 10.88 -0.57
N ARG A 51 -4.00 10.20 0.35
CA ARG A 51 -5.32 10.64 0.81
C ARG A 51 -5.28 12.00 1.48
N GLU A 52 -4.29 12.24 2.34
CA GLU A 52 -4.14 13.52 3.03
C GLU A 52 -3.82 14.66 2.06
N GLU A 53 -2.91 14.41 1.11
CA GLU A 53 -2.52 15.36 0.07
C GLU A 53 -3.68 15.70 -0.87
N ASN A 54 -4.49 14.70 -1.22
CA ASN A 54 -5.59 14.85 -2.19
C ASN A 54 -6.92 15.22 -1.53
N ARG A 55 -7.00 15.28 -0.19
CA ARG A 55 -8.23 15.63 0.53
C ARG A 55 -8.85 16.94 0.04
N PRO A 56 -8.12 18.06 -0.15
CA PRO A 56 -8.73 19.29 -0.66
C PRO A 56 -9.31 19.15 -2.07
N ALA A 57 -8.64 18.38 -2.94
CA ALA A 57 -9.13 18.13 -4.30
C ALA A 57 -10.38 17.23 -4.30
N LEU A 58 -10.42 16.24 -3.40
CA LEU A 58 -11.59 15.37 -3.21
C LEU A 58 -12.78 16.14 -2.64
N GLU A 59 -12.55 17.05 -1.69
CA GLU A 59 -13.59 17.93 -1.14
C GLU A 59 -14.16 18.87 -2.21
N GLU A 60 -13.30 19.44 -3.06
CA GLU A 60 -13.73 20.27 -4.20
C GLU A 60 -14.57 19.46 -5.20
N LEU A 61 -14.13 18.25 -5.55
CA LEU A 61 -14.87 17.34 -6.43
C LEU A 61 -16.23 16.96 -5.85
N ASN A 62 -16.30 16.71 -4.53
CA ASN A 62 -17.57 16.45 -3.85
C ASN A 62 -18.49 17.66 -3.93
N ARG A 63 -17.99 18.89 -3.68
CA ARG A 63 -18.79 20.11 -3.80
C ARG A 63 -19.36 20.28 -5.21
N ILE A 64 -18.51 20.12 -6.23
CA ILE A 64 -18.93 20.21 -7.64
C ILE A 64 -20.00 19.15 -7.96
N SER A 65 -19.83 17.94 -7.45
CA SER A 65 -20.79 16.84 -7.66
C SER A 65 -22.12 17.07 -6.93
N GLU A 66 -22.11 17.68 -5.75
CA GLU A 66 -23.32 18.09 -5.03
C GLU A 66 -24.06 19.21 -5.77
N GLU A 67 -23.32 20.17 -6.32
CA GLU A 67 -23.88 21.31 -7.05
C GLU A 67 -24.43 20.92 -8.44
N ASN A 68 -23.76 20.01 -9.15
CA ASN A 68 -24.03 19.73 -10.57
C ASN A 68 -24.60 18.32 -10.84
N GLY A 69 -24.73 17.48 -9.80
CA GLY A 69 -25.03 16.06 -9.96
C GLY A 69 -23.80 15.26 -10.40
N VAL A 70 -23.91 13.93 -10.43
CA VAL A 70 -22.83 13.07 -10.90
C VAL A 70 -23.04 12.66 -12.34
N LEU A 71 -21.96 12.50 -13.10
CA LEU A 71 -22.00 12.08 -14.51
C LEU A 71 -22.80 10.78 -14.75
N SER A 72 -22.87 9.89 -13.75
CA SER A 72 -23.63 8.65 -13.83
C SER A 72 -25.13 8.82 -13.66
N ASP A 73 -25.63 10.00 -13.25
CA ASP A 73 -27.06 10.25 -13.08
C ASP A 73 -27.82 10.16 -14.40
N GLU A 74 -27.18 10.47 -15.53
CA GLU A 74 -27.78 10.34 -16.87
C GLU A 74 -27.97 8.88 -17.31
N TYR A 75 -27.25 7.93 -16.69
CA TYR A 75 -27.25 6.51 -17.05
C TYR A 75 -27.90 5.61 -16.01
N ARG A 76 -28.47 6.18 -14.94
CA ARG A 76 -29.09 5.42 -13.85
C ARG A 76 -30.49 4.96 -14.27
N VAL A 77 -30.56 3.85 -15.00
CA VAL A 77 -31.81 3.11 -15.28
C VAL A 77 -32.12 2.21 -14.09
N PHE A 78 -33.29 2.37 -13.47
CA PHE A 78 -33.80 1.55 -12.36
C PHE A 78 -34.44 0.25 -12.86
#